data_AF-A0A1I4F8R1-F1
#
_entry.id   AF-A0A1I4F8R1-F1
#
_cell.length_a   1.000
_cell.length_b   1.000
_cell.length_c   1.000
_cell.angle_alpha   90.00
_cell.angle_beta   90.00
_cell.angle_gamma   90.00
#
_symmetry.space_group_name_H-M   'P 1'
#
loop_
_entity.id
_entity.type
_entity.pdbx_description
1 polymer ?
#
loop_
_entity_poly.entity_id
_entity_poly.type
_entity_poly.pdbx_seq_one_letter_code
_entity_poly.pdbx_strand_id
1 'polypeptide(L)'
;MKNKRSYVMITVLLGIFMLAAAFIKLKKMEWLSEDQTLISQTYVTINEKTNNARKLFFYTPTEGNYVNKSYLFLPSGIDIDEINIHLSEARYIKFTKFDDESDEVIIKDDAVLKGVKAGTQYVVSFLDKKKNIMEQDIVCTMQAEGIPTLFVDSKSGTFDEINSDKDNMETGKIYLMDESGRKLLKDDLKYIKGHGNTSWEIPKKTYQIKLGISASVLGMEDSDKWILQSNGLDYSYIHNSVVYDMGRNLGMPGTADLKYVELYLNGMYHGLYQIEGKAEISKSRLDIQNLDSKNYMNNINTEVSGKFEVVSENFASGAERSGYDIKDADDITGGYLIEHDYGAKYGSETCKFKTDNGECYVLKSPQFASLNEVDYIADIVQNIEDLIENGDEGVNKYIDIKSFADKYILEEFTRNDGAGTTSSYFYKDSDLIDPYVHAGPIWDYDKTFGKNSQNTMKNPATLSFLTSHVQHTMYFYDLYTKNSEFYDLVKKDYREEFLPYIETITADDGVIDRYAAVAAGDKDMDCVRWNIGIDEREKWTQDLKDYINERTAFLNRVWVDGADIKIVYFPMDNVGHCAYIGVEKGKTLEYMPYFPHKKVEYWYDKESGEIIDENTKITKDMTVLAKLKDQQ
;
A
#
# COMPACT_ATOMS: atom_id res chain seq x y z
N MET A 1 56.94 -9.56 18.36
CA MET A 1 55.52 -9.98 18.47
C MET A 1 55.19 -10.36 19.92
N LYS A 2 54.84 -9.37 20.75
CA LYS A 2 54.18 -9.48 22.07
C LYS A 2 54.14 -8.04 22.58
N ASN A 3 53.05 -7.31 22.29
CA ASN A 3 52.65 -6.03 22.94
C ASN A 3 51.48 -5.30 22.24
N LYS A 4 50.86 -5.83 21.17
CA LYS A 4 49.64 -5.22 20.57
C LYS A 4 48.29 -5.74 21.12
N ARG A 5 48.26 -6.85 21.88
CA ARG A 5 47.01 -7.41 22.44
C ARG A 5 46.55 -6.79 23.77
N SER A 6 47.44 -6.11 24.51
CA SER A 6 47.07 -5.52 25.81
C SER A 6 46.41 -4.15 25.69
N TYR A 7 46.67 -3.38 24.62
CA TYR A 7 46.05 -2.06 24.43
C TYR A 7 44.59 -2.15 23.99
N VAL A 8 44.25 -3.07 23.08
CA VAL A 8 42.85 -3.28 22.60
C VAL A 8 41.94 -3.79 23.72
N MET A 9 42.46 -4.63 24.63
CA MET A 9 41.68 -5.14 25.76
C MET A 9 41.43 -4.06 26.83
N ILE A 10 42.36 -3.10 26.99
CA ILE A 10 42.20 -1.98 27.93
C ILE A 10 41.22 -0.93 27.39
N THR A 11 41.20 -0.63 26.08
CA THR A 11 40.17 0.28 25.49
C THR A 11 38.78 -0.33 25.49
N VAL A 12 38.64 -1.65 25.24
CA VAL A 12 37.35 -2.35 25.34
C VAL A 12 36.87 -2.42 26.80
N LEU A 13 37.77 -2.64 27.77
CA LEU A 13 37.42 -2.63 29.20
C LEU A 13 37.08 -1.22 29.73
N LEU A 14 37.72 -0.15 29.24
CA LEU A 14 37.37 1.25 29.58
C LEU A 14 36.02 1.67 28.99
N GLY A 15 35.70 1.23 27.75
CA GLY A 15 34.36 1.40 27.15
C GLY A 15 33.27 0.65 27.92
N ILE A 16 33.56 -0.57 28.38
CA ILE A 16 32.65 -1.36 29.24
C ILE A 16 32.52 -0.75 30.64
N PHE A 17 33.57 -0.12 31.20
CA PHE A 17 33.50 0.56 32.51
C PHE A 17 32.77 1.91 32.43
N MET A 18 32.87 2.65 31.33
CA MET A 18 32.05 3.86 31.10
C MET A 18 30.57 3.50 30.86
N LEU A 19 30.30 2.42 30.09
CA LEU A 19 28.97 1.79 30.01
C LEU A 19 28.45 1.40 31.39
N ALA A 20 29.30 0.79 32.24
CA ALA A 20 28.92 0.41 33.59
C ALA A 20 28.71 1.63 34.51
N ALA A 21 29.49 2.70 34.40
CA ALA A 21 29.31 3.91 35.21
C ALA A 21 28.05 4.71 34.82
N ALA A 22 27.71 4.76 33.53
CA ALA A 22 26.43 5.27 33.04
C ALA A 22 25.25 4.38 33.49
N PHE A 23 25.38 3.04 33.37
CA PHE A 23 24.38 2.08 33.87
C PHE A 23 24.21 2.09 35.41
N ILE A 24 25.28 2.35 36.17
CA ILE A 24 25.24 2.42 37.64
C ILE A 24 24.56 3.71 38.11
N LYS A 25 24.59 4.79 37.32
CA LYS A 25 23.80 6.01 37.59
C LYS A 25 22.32 5.88 37.21
N LEU A 26 21.99 5.08 36.19
CA LEU A 26 20.62 4.81 35.74
C LEU A 26 19.80 3.91 36.70
N LYS A 27 20.46 3.21 37.63
CA LYS A 27 19.78 2.31 38.60
C LYS A 27 19.02 3.01 39.74
N LYS A 28 18.77 4.32 39.61
CA LYS A 28 18.05 5.14 40.59
C LYS A 28 17.05 6.12 39.96
N MET A 29 16.52 5.80 38.78
CA MET A 29 15.32 6.46 38.26
C MET A 29 14.11 5.58 38.58
N GLU A 30 13.23 6.08 39.46
CA GLU A 30 11.84 5.63 39.48
C GLU A 30 11.25 6.04 38.13
N TRP A 31 10.83 5.06 37.34
CA TRP A 31 10.22 5.30 36.03
C TRP A 31 8.85 5.94 36.26
N LEU A 32 8.78 7.26 36.06
CA LEU A 32 7.51 7.99 35.93
C LEU A 32 6.79 7.48 34.68
N SER A 33 5.45 7.57 34.65
CA SER A 33 4.66 7.29 33.44
C SER A 33 5.13 8.18 32.28
N GLU A 34 5.12 7.67 31.04
CA GLU A 34 5.67 8.31 29.83
C GLU A 34 5.22 9.77 29.61
N ASP A 35 4.01 10.13 30.03
CA ASP A 35 3.46 11.49 29.93
C ASP A 35 4.10 12.52 30.90
N GLN A 36 5.09 12.10 31.71
CA GLN A 36 5.67 12.94 32.77
C GLN A 36 7.18 13.15 32.68
N THR A 37 7.85 12.60 31.66
CA THR A 37 9.29 12.86 31.47
C THR A 37 9.51 14.25 30.87
N LEU A 38 10.67 14.86 31.17
CA LEU A 38 11.00 16.16 30.57
C LEU A 38 11.18 16.05 29.05
N ILE A 39 11.61 14.89 28.54
CA ILE A 39 11.75 14.66 27.10
C ILE A 39 10.40 14.60 26.38
N SER A 40 9.35 13.97 26.95
CA SER A 40 8.03 13.86 26.29
C SER A 40 7.30 15.21 26.21
N GLN A 41 7.69 16.16 27.06
CA GLN A 41 7.17 17.54 27.06
C GLN A 41 8.05 18.51 26.24
N THR A 42 9.20 18.04 25.77
CA THR A 42 10.14 18.84 24.96
C THR A 42 9.77 18.75 23.49
N TYR A 43 9.85 19.87 22.80
CA TYR A 43 9.65 19.91 21.34
C TYR A 43 10.61 20.91 20.71
N VAL A 44 10.83 20.73 19.41
CA VAL A 44 11.55 21.71 18.60
C VAL A 44 10.58 22.43 17.68
N THR A 45 10.93 23.63 17.26
CA THR A 45 10.18 24.36 16.24
C THR A 45 11.00 24.62 15.00
N ILE A 46 10.45 24.23 13.86
CA ILE A 46 10.93 24.68 12.56
C ILE A 46 10.41 26.10 12.35
N ASN A 47 11.34 27.06 12.26
CA ASN A 47 11.00 28.47 12.15
C ASN A 47 10.63 28.85 10.70
N GLU A 48 9.35 29.11 10.46
CA GLU A 48 8.93 29.83 9.26
C GLU A 48 9.11 31.34 9.47
N LYS A 49 9.46 32.09 8.42
CA LYS A 49 9.56 33.58 8.45
C LYS A 49 8.23 34.30 8.78
N THR A 50 7.13 33.58 9.02
CA THR A 50 5.74 34.07 9.00
C THR A 50 4.91 33.77 10.26
N ASN A 51 5.49 33.74 11.47
CA ASN A 51 4.78 33.52 12.75
C ASN A 51 4.02 32.18 12.88
N ASN A 52 4.24 31.21 11.99
CA ASN A 52 3.68 29.86 12.08
C ASN A 52 4.83 28.86 12.24
N ALA A 53 5.31 28.68 13.46
CA ALA A 53 6.30 27.66 13.77
C ALA A 53 5.65 26.26 13.77
N ARG A 54 6.31 25.26 13.17
CA ARG A 54 5.86 23.86 13.21
C ARG A 54 6.56 23.14 14.34
N LYS A 55 5.80 22.50 15.23
CA LYS A 55 6.36 21.71 16.33
C LYS A 55 6.75 20.33 15.84
N LEU A 56 7.93 19.86 16.24
CA LEU A 56 8.30 18.45 16.17
C LEU A 56 8.55 17.95 17.58
N PHE A 57 8.01 16.78 17.90
CA PHE A 57 8.16 16.16 19.20
C PHE A 57 9.12 14.98 19.13
N PHE A 58 9.72 14.64 20.28
CA PHE A 58 10.58 13.48 20.41
C PHE A 58 9.74 12.21 20.46
N TYR A 59 10.24 11.13 19.85
CA TYR A 59 9.64 9.81 19.91
C TYR A 59 10.42 8.89 20.85
N THR A 60 9.74 8.27 21.80
CA THR A 60 10.35 7.31 22.72
C THR A 60 9.64 5.95 22.55
N PRO A 61 10.26 4.95 21.89
CA PRO A 61 9.67 3.63 21.74
C PRO A 61 9.57 2.92 23.10
N THR A 62 8.44 2.26 23.31
CA THR A 62 8.09 1.58 24.57
C THR A 62 8.40 0.08 24.51
N GLU A 63 8.52 -0.47 23.30
CA GLU A 63 8.81 -1.86 23.01
C GLU A 63 9.73 -2.02 21.78
N GLY A 64 10.29 -3.22 21.61
CA GLY A 64 11.11 -3.56 20.44
C GLY A 64 12.61 -3.32 20.59
N ASN A 65 13.31 -3.22 19.46
CA ASN A 65 14.76 -3.17 19.38
C ASN A 65 15.35 -1.79 19.66
N TYR A 66 14.51 -0.74 19.66
CA TYR A 66 14.94 0.66 19.71
C TYR A 66 14.67 1.35 21.05
N VAL A 67 14.22 0.61 22.07
CA VAL A 67 13.91 1.08 23.43
C VAL A 67 15.12 1.65 24.18
N ASN A 68 14.86 2.35 25.30
CA ASN A 68 15.85 3.03 26.15
C ASN A 68 16.55 4.25 25.50
N LYS A 69 15.98 4.78 24.42
CA LYS A 69 16.41 6.01 23.77
C LYS A 69 15.19 6.79 23.30
N SER A 70 15.35 8.10 23.19
CA SER A 70 14.41 9.00 22.52
C SER A 70 14.98 9.45 21.18
N TYR A 71 14.12 9.76 20.23
CA TYR A 71 14.50 10.07 18.85
C TYR A 71 13.93 11.41 18.43
N LEU A 72 14.79 12.26 17.86
CA LEU A 72 14.38 13.47 17.16
C LEU A 72 14.51 13.23 15.67
N PHE A 73 13.36 13.10 14.99
CA PHE A 73 13.29 12.92 13.55
C PHE A 73 13.16 14.28 12.85
N LEU A 74 14.10 14.58 11.95
CA LEU A 74 14.19 15.85 11.26
C LEU A 74 13.87 15.69 9.76
N PRO A 75 13.12 16.64 9.18
CA PRO A 75 12.90 16.67 7.73
C PRO A 75 14.18 16.93 6.92
N SER A 76 14.18 16.53 5.65
CA SER A 76 15.31 16.72 4.71
C SER A 76 15.73 18.19 4.55
N GLY A 77 14.77 19.07 4.30
CA GLY A 77 15.05 20.46 3.95
C GLY A 77 15.34 21.42 5.10
N ILE A 78 15.58 20.91 6.31
CA ILE A 78 15.67 21.73 7.53
C ILE A 78 17.08 21.73 8.09
N ASP A 79 17.63 22.91 8.34
CA ASP A 79 18.89 23.05 9.06
C ASP A 79 18.67 22.94 10.57
N ILE A 80 19.36 21.99 11.23
CA ILE A 80 19.29 21.80 12.68
C ILE A 80 19.83 23.01 13.46
N ASP A 81 20.72 23.81 12.87
CA ASP A 81 21.19 25.04 13.50
C ASP A 81 20.16 26.19 13.43
N GLU A 82 19.03 25.98 12.73
CA GLU A 82 17.93 26.95 12.59
C GLU A 82 16.65 26.57 13.37
N ILE A 83 16.61 25.41 14.01
CA ILE A 83 15.46 24.97 14.83
C ILE A 83 15.62 25.38 16.29
N ASN A 84 14.54 25.88 16.90
CA ASN A 84 14.56 26.23 18.33
C ASN A 84 14.08 25.05 19.16
N ILE A 85 14.69 24.85 20.34
CA ILE A 85 14.21 23.89 21.33
C ILE A 85 13.39 24.59 22.41
N HIS A 86 12.28 23.96 22.79
CA HIS A 86 11.34 24.44 23.80
C HIS A 86 11.29 23.41 24.93
N LEU A 87 11.64 23.85 26.13
CA LEU A 87 11.70 23.02 27.32
C LEU A 87 10.47 23.32 28.21
N SER A 88 9.98 22.31 28.94
CA SER A 88 8.88 22.52 29.88
C SER A 88 9.38 23.18 31.18
N GLU A 89 9.92 22.38 32.11
CA GLU A 89 10.36 22.87 33.42
C GLU A 89 11.87 23.19 33.45
N ALA A 90 12.64 22.56 32.58
CA ALA A 90 14.08 22.77 32.49
C ALA A 90 14.41 24.14 31.88
N ARG A 91 15.52 24.77 32.34
CA ARG A 91 15.99 26.04 31.78
C ARG A 91 17.07 25.85 30.72
N TYR A 92 17.82 24.77 30.81
CA TYR A 92 18.83 24.40 29.84
C TYR A 92 18.74 22.92 29.55
N ILE A 93 19.22 22.55 28.38
CA ILE A 93 19.41 21.16 27.96
C ILE A 93 20.87 21.02 27.52
N LYS A 94 21.54 20.00 28.03
CA LYS A 94 22.92 19.69 27.67
C LYS A 94 22.95 18.45 26.81
N PHE A 95 23.50 18.56 25.62
CA PHE A 95 23.81 17.45 24.74
C PHE A 95 25.30 17.12 24.90
N THR A 96 25.62 15.92 25.36
CA THR A 96 26.99 15.39 25.40
C THR A 96 27.06 14.23 24.44
N LYS A 97 27.96 14.27 23.45
CA LYS A 97 28.05 13.23 22.43
C LYS A 97 28.36 11.89 23.08
N PHE A 98 27.64 10.83 22.69
CA PHE A 98 27.67 9.55 23.40
C PHE A 98 29.04 8.86 23.36
N ASP A 99 29.79 9.06 22.27
CA ASP A 99 31.12 8.48 22.03
C ASP A 99 32.28 9.46 22.31
N ASP A 100 31.98 10.72 22.67
CA ASP A 100 32.96 11.75 22.96
C ASP A 100 32.44 12.73 24.02
N GLU A 101 32.76 12.47 25.29
CA GLU A 101 32.33 13.31 26.41
C GLU A 101 32.90 14.74 26.36
N SER A 102 33.89 15.01 25.51
CA SER A 102 34.45 16.36 25.33
C SER A 102 33.64 17.22 24.36
N ASP A 103 32.81 16.60 23.51
CA ASP A 103 31.87 17.28 22.61
C ASP A 103 30.53 17.47 23.35
N GLU A 104 30.43 18.57 24.09
CA GLU A 104 29.19 18.98 24.76
C GLU A 104 28.73 20.39 24.38
N VAL A 105 27.41 20.53 24.28
CA VAL A 105 26.76 21.82 24.09
C VAL A 105 25.62 21.99 25.09
N ILE A 106 25.57 23.18 25.73
CA ILE A 106 24.49 23.57 26.63
C ILE A 106 23.65 24.62 25.93
N ILE A 107 22.38 24.29 25.75
CA ILE A 107 21.42 25.10 25.02
C ILE A 107 20.37 25.58 26.01
N LYS A 108 20.07 26.87 25.94
CA LYS A 108 19.03 27.47 26.77
C LYS A 108 17.67 27.21 26.12
N ASP A 109 16.65 27.07 26.94
CA ASP A 109 15.25 27.13 26.51
C ASP A 109 14.99 28.33 25.56
N ASP A 110 14.16 28.09 24.54
CA ASP A 110 13.88 28.96 23.38
C ASP A 110 15.09 29.26 22.46
N ALA A 111 16.26 28.65 22.66
CA ALA A 111 17.42 28.88 21.79
C ALA A 111 17.48 27.88 20.62
N VAL A 112 18.24 28.23 19.59
CA VAL A 112 18.52 27.34 18.46
C VAL A 112 19.36 26.14 18.88
N LEU A 113 19.17 24.99 18.20
CA LEU A 113 19.91 23.74 18.44
C LEU A 113 21.36 23.75 17.93
N LYS A 114 22.04 24.88 18.10
CA LYS A 114 23.37 25.12 17.55
C LYS A 114 24.39 24.12 18.08
N GLY A 115 25.06 23.41 17.17
CA GLY A 115 26.13 22.44 17.50
C GLY A 115 25.63 21.03 17.82
N VAL A 116 24.31 20.80 17.77
CA VAL A 116 23.75 19.45 17.69
C VAL A 116 23.83 19.01 16.23
N LYS A 117 24.17 17.74 15.96
CA LYS A 117 24.34 17.19 14.61
C LYS A 117 23.34 16.07 14.40
N ALA A 118 22.66 16.06 13.25
CA ALA A 118 21.86 14.93 12.82
C ALA A 118 22.69 13.62 12.72
N GLY A 119 22.02 12.48 12.83
CA GLY A 119 22.67 11.16 12.80
C GLY A 119 23.53 10.87 14.03
N THR A 120 23.39 11.64 15.10
CA THR A 120 24.27 11.55 16.28
C THR A 120 23.47 11.18 17.53
N GLN A 121 24.06 10.30 18.34
CA GLN A 121 23.55 9.91 19.66
C GLN A 121 24.19 10.77 20.76
N TYR A 122 23.37 11.23 21.69
CA TYR A 122 23.75 12.11 22.79
C TYR A 122 23.24 11.55 24.12
N VAL A 123 24.03 11.74 25.18
CA VAL A 123 23.49 11.78 26.53
C VAL A 123 22.94 13.19 26.75
N VAL A 124 21.63 13.30 26.94
CA VAL A 124 20.92 14.54 27.17
C VAL A 124 20.70 14.74 28.65
N SER A 125 20.98 15.93 29.17
CA SER A 125 20.71 16.30 30.57
C SER A 125 19.86 17.55 30.63
N PHE A 126 18.68 17.45 31.22
CA PHE A 126 17.80 18.58 31.51
C PHE A 126 18.28 19.27 32.78
N LEU A 127 18.46 20.60 32.72
CA LEU A 127 19.07 21.37 33.79
C LEU A 127 18.17 22.50 34.30
N ASP A 128 18.14 22.70 35.61
CA ASP A 128 17.43 23.81 36.24
C ASP A 128 18.15 25.18 36.01
N LYS A 129 17.60 26.26 36.56
CA LYS A 129 18.19 27.61 36.48
C LYS A 129 19.60 27.70 37.10
N LYS A 130 19.94 26.82 38.04
CA LYS A 130 21.23 26.72 38.73
C LYS A 130 22.18 25.72 38.06
N LYS A 131 21.78 25.14 36.91
CA LYS A 131 22.50 24.09 36.17
C LYS A 131 22.61 22.75 36.91
N ASN A 132 21.72 22.46 37.84
CA ASN A 132 21.62 21.11 38.41
C ASN A 132 20.87 20.20 37.44
N ILE A 133 21.32 18.95 37.32
CA ILE A 133 20.64 17.93 36.52
C ILE A 133 19.30 17.58 37.18
N MET A 134 18.23 17.73 36.40
CA MET A 134 16.85 17.36 36.75
C MET A 134 16.55 15.94 36.26
N GLU A 135 16.89 15.66 35.00
CA GLU A 135 16.65 14.38 34.32
C GLU A 135 17.75 14.14 33.29
N GLN A 136 17.99 12.88 32.93
CA GLN A 136 18.86 12.50 31.83
C GLN A 136 18.18 11.48 30.94
N ASP A 137 18.46 11.54 29.64
CA ASP A 137 17.99 10.60 28.64
C ASP A 137 19.08 10.34 27.59
N ILE A 138 18.92 9.32 26.75
CA ILE A 138 19.73 9.08 25.56
C ILE A 138 18.90 9.51 24.35
N VAL A 139 19.38 10.50 23.60
CA VAL A 139 18.70 11.01 22.40
C VAL A 139 19.49 10.66 21.14
N CYS A 140 18.83 10.08 20.16
CA CYS A 140 19.33 9.95 18.80
C CYS A 140 18.66 11.02 17.92
N THR A 141 19.46 11.83 17.25
CA THR A 141 18.95 12.72 16.19
C THR A 141 19.06 12.01 14.85
N MET A 142 18.04 12.09 14.03
CA MET A 142 18.00 11.49 12.69
C MET A 142 17.39 12.50 11.72
N GLN A 143 17.79 12.42 10.45
CA GLN A 143 17.35 13.38 9.45
C GLN A 143 17.18 12.69 8.10
N ALA A 144 16.01 12.86 7.48
CA ALA A 144 15.78 12.44 6.11
C ALA A 144 16.69 13.20 5.12
N GLU A 145 16.81 12.69 3.91
CA GLU A 145 17.57 13.29 2.82
C GLU A 145 16.81 13.09 1.49
N GLY A 146 16.53 14.18 0.78
CA GLY A 146 15.94 14.12 -0.56
C GLY A 146 14.45 13.77 -0.62
N ILE A 147 13.75 13.72 0.51
CA ILE A 147 12.31 13.39 0.57
C ILE A 147 11.49 14.63 0.97
N PRO A 148 10.41 14.96 0.23
CA PRO A 148 9.42 15.96 0.64
C PRO A 148 8.78 15.65 1.99
N THR A 149 8.27 16.66 2.68
CA THR A 149 7.71 16.49 4.03
C THR A 149 6.28 16.98 4.09
N LEU A 150 5.41 16.14 4.64
CA LEU A 150 3.99 16.40 4.80
C LEU A 150 3.63 16.48 6.29
N PHE A 151 3.14 17.64 6.72
CA PHE A 151 2.56 17.82 8.04
C PHE A 151 1.04 17.80 7.94
N VAL A 152 0.41 17.03 8.83
CA VAL A 152 -1.03 17.03 9.01
C VAL A 152 -1.33 17.23 10.49
N ASP A 153 -2.01 18.34 10.80
CA ASP A 153 -2.49 18.64 12.14
C ASP A 153 -4.00 18.35 12.19
N SER A 154 -4.43 17.46 13.08
CA SER A 154 -5.85 17.25 13.34
C SER A 154 -6.41 18.41 14.17
N LYS A 155 -7.71 18.68 14.07
CA LYS A 155 -8.34 19.78 14.83
C LYS A 155 -8.28 19.54 16.35
N SER A 156 -8.32 18.29 16.79
CA SER A 156 -8.29 17.87 18.19
C SER A 156 -6.87 17.90 18.76
N GLY A 157 -5.85 17.87 17.91
CA GLY A 157 -4.44 17.71 18.31
C GLY A 157 -4.06 16.28 18.67
N THR A 158 -4.96 15.30 18.49
CA THR A 158 -4.67 13.85 18.60
C THR A 158 -5.27 13.09 17.41
N PHE A 159 -4.80 11.87 17.18
CA PHE A 159 -5.35 10.94 16.18
C PHE A 159 -6.14 9.78 16.80
N ASP A 160 -6.35 9.77 18.11
CA ASP A 160 -6.98 8.63 18.81
C ASP A 160 -8.38 8.29 18.28
N GLU A 161 -9.22 9.30 18.07
CA GLU A 161 -10.58 9.10 17.54
C GLU A 161 -10.55 8.61 16.08
N ILE A 162 -9.72 9.23 15.23
CA ILE A 162 -9.53 8.80 13.83
C ILE A 162 -8.99 7.36 13.76
N ASN A 163 -8.07 6.98 14.65
CA ASN A 163 -7.45 5.65 14.66
C ASN A 163 -8.33 4.57 15.29
N SER A 164 -9.36 4.96 16.05
CA SER A 164 -10.31 4.03 16.67
C SER A 164 -11.31 3.43 15.68
N ASP A 165 -11.67 4.17 14.63
CA ASP A 165 -12.58 3.74 13.57
C ASP A 165 -12.24 4.49 12.27
N LYS A 166 -12.04 3.76 11.18
CA LYS A 166 -11.66 4.35 9.89
C LYS A 166 -12.69 5.32 9.33
N ASP A 167 -13.95 5.20 9.74
CA ASP A 167 -15.02 6.09 9.30
C ASP A 167 -15.13 7.36 10.14
N ASN A 168 -14.41 7.46 11.25
CA ASN A 168 -14.27 8.72 11.97
C ASN A 168 -13.45 9.71 11.13
N MET A 169 -13.98 10.93 11.03
CA MET A 169 -13.41 11.99 10.20
C MET A 169 -13.22 13.25 11.03
N GLU A 170 -12.09 13.93 10.85
CA GLU A 170 -11.84 15.22 11.48
C GLU A 170 -11.34 16.24 10.46
N THR A 171 -11.76 17.50 10.59
CA THR A 171 -11.09 18.61 9.91
C THR A 171 -9.67 18.79 10.44
N GLY A 172 -8.80 19.44 9.69
CA GLY A 172 -7.42 19.66 10.11
C GLY A 172 -6.70 20.69 9.27
N LYS A 173 -5.38 20.70 9.35
CA LYS A 173 -4.51 21.54 8.52
C LYS A 173 -3.46 20.66 7.86
N ILE A 174 -3.11 21.02 6.63
CA ILE A 174 -2.06 20.36 5.87
C ILE A 174 -0.99 21.38 5.49
N TYR A 175 0.26 20.91 5.50
CA TYR A 175 1.39 21.70 5.06
C TYR A 175 2.43 20.80 4.40
N LEU A 176 2.74 21.08 3.14
CA LEU A 176 3.68 20.31 2.34
C LEU A 176 4.91 21.17 2.03
N MET A 177 6.09 20.58 2.22
CA MET A 177 7.37 21.12 1.76
C MET A 177 8.01 20.17 0.76
N ASP A 178 8.74 20.73 -0.20
CA ASP A 178 9.67 19.94 -1.02
C ASP A 178 10.92 19.53 -0.20
N GLU A 179 11.77 18.73 -0.82
CA GLU A 179 12.99 18.18 -0.23
C GLU A 179 14.00 19.25 0.22
N SER A 180 13.88 20.48 -0.31
CA SER A 180 14.71 21.63 0.05
C SER A 180 14.14 22.46 1.22
N GLY A 181 12.95 22.10 1.72
CA GLY A 181 12.27 22.82 2.79
C GLY A 181 11.42 24.00 2.29
N ARG A 182 11.27 24.14 0.97
CA ARG A 182 10.40 25.18 0.40
C ARG A 182 8.95 24.72 0.47
N LYS A 183 8.09 25.59 1.00
CA LYS A 183 6.64 25.39 1.05
C LYS A 183 6.04 25.21 -0.35
N LEU A 184 5.31 24.12 -0.54
CA LEU A 184 4.52 23.82 -1.74
C LEU A 184 3.03 24.04 -1.54
N LEU A 185 2.47 23.55 -0.42
CA LEU A 185 1.04 23.59 -0.14
C LEU A 185 0.77 23.97 1.32
N LYS A 186 -0.29 24.73 1.55
CA LYS A 186 -0.89 24.96 2.86
C LYS A 186 -2.40 25.09 2.67
N ASP A 187 -3.17 24.29 3.37
CA ASP A 187 -4.64 24.30 3.28
C ASP A 187 -5.30 23.89 4.60
N ASP A 188 -6.58 24.22 4.75
CA ASP A 188 -7.44 23.66 5.78
C ASP A 188 -8.14 22.42 5.19
N LEU A 189 -7.95 21.26 5.82
CA LEU A 189 -8.56 20.01 5.37
C LEU A 189 -10.06 20.01 5.65
N LYS A 190 -10.86 19.66 4.63
CA LYS A 190 -12.28 19.30 4.83
C LYS A 190 -12.39 18.09 5.74
N TYR A 191 -11.52 17.11 5.56
CA TYR A 191 -11.32 16.03 6.52
C TYR A 191 -9.99 15.32 6.33
N ILE A 192 -9.58 14.61 7.37
CA ILE A 192 -8.74 13.41 7.35
C ILE A 192 -9.52 12.27 8.00
N LYS A 193 -9.38 11.06 7.46
CA LYS A 193 -9.96 9.83 8.03
C LYS A 193 -9.08 8.62 7.77
N GLY A 194 -9.38 7.51 8.43
CA GLY A 194 -8.77 6.23 8.11
C GLY A 194 -9.09 5.76 6.69
N HIS A 195 -8.19 4.98 6.11
CA HIS A 195 -8.39 4.36 4.81
C HIS A 195 -7.81 2.94 4.77
N GLY A 196 -8.39 2.11 3.91
CA GLY A 196 -8.01 0.73 3.72
C GLY A 196 -8.94 -0.27 4.41
N ASN A 197 -8.66 -1.53 4.13
CA ASN A 197 -9.31 -2.68 4.76
C ASN A 197 -8.25 -3.45 5.56
N THR A 198 -7.50 -4.34 4.92
CA THR A 198 -6.41 -5.06 5.63
C THR A 198 -5.34 -4.11 6.18
N SER A 199 -4.99 -3.06 5.44
CA SER A 199 -4.05 -2.02 5.90
C SER A 199 -4.59 -1.16 7.05
N TRP A 200 -5.90 -1.21 7.33
CA TRP A 200 -6.45 -0.57 8.53
C TRP A 200 -6.10 -1.35 9.80
N GLU A 201 -5.85 -2.65 9.72
CA GLU A 201 -5.57 -3.50 10.88
C GLU A 201 -4.12 -3.40 11.38
N ILE A 202 -3.21 -2.84 10.58
CA ILE A 202 -1.79 -2.67 10.98
C ILE A 202 -1.59 -1.41 11.85
N PRO A 203 -0.55 -1.34 12.70
CA PRO A 203 -0.29 -0.17 13.54
C PRO A 203 0.00 1.11 12.74
N LYS A 204 0.73 0.98 11.62
CA LYS A 204 1.03 2.09 10.70
C LYS A 204 -0.15 2.33 9.76
N LYS A 205 -1.10 3.14 10.22
CA LYS A 205 -2.38 3.38 9.52
C LYS A 205 -2.20 4.10 8.19
N THR A 206 -3.04 3.75 7.22
CA THR A 206 -3.24 4.51 5.98
C THR A 206 -4.37 5.52 6.18
N TYR A 207 -4.25 6.71 5.57
CA TYR A 207 -5.25 7.77 5.70
C TYR A 207 -5.74 8.27 4.35
N GLN A 208 -6.96 8.79 4.32
CA GLN A 208 -7.46 9.61 3.22
C GLN A 208 -7.62 11.05 3.71
N ILE A 209 -7.10 11.99 2.94
CA ILE A 209 -7.29 13.42 3.17
C ILE A 209 -8.15 14.03 2.09
N LYS A 210 -8.96 15.03 2.47
CA LYS A 210 -9.69 15.89 1.54
C LYS A 210 -9.33 17.36 1.75
N LEU A 211 -8.76 17.97 0.72
CA LEU A 211 -8.39 19.38 0.70
C LEU A 211 -9.63 20.29 0.70
N GLY A 212 -9.45 21.51 1.20
CA GLY A 212 -10.42 22.60 1.07
C GLY A 212 -10.64 22.97 -0.40
N ILE A 213 -9.54 23.01 -1.16
CA ILE A 213 -9.49 23.39 -2.57
C ILE A 213 -8.69 22.32 -3.33
N SER A 214 -9.16 21.91 -4.52
CA SER A 214 -8.37 21.06 -5.41
C SER A 214 -7.03 21.72 -5.73
N ALA A 215 -5.94 20.97 -5.60
CA ALA A 215 -4.60 21.48 -5.85
C ALA A 215 -3.66 20.37 -6.30
N SER A 216 -2.65 20.72 -7.09
CA SER A 216 -1.52 19.86 -7.42
C SER A 216 -0.69 19.58 -6.17
N VAL A 217 -0.34 18.31 -5.97
CA VAL A 217 0.53 17.85 -4.90
C VAL A 217 1.77 17.23 -5.54
N LEU A 218 2.96 17.77 -5.23
CA LEU A 218 4.25 17.26 -5.73
C LEU A 218 4.32 17.12 -7.26
N GLY A 219 3.65 18.02 -7.99
CA GLY A 219 3.61 18.04 -9.45
C GLY A 219 2.64 17.05 -10.08
N MET A 220 1.89 16.29 -9.28
CA MET A 220 0.78 15.45 -9.75
C MET A 220 -0.43 16.31 -10.10
N GLU A 221 -1.31 15.79 -10.95
CA GLU A 221 -2.51 16.52 -11.40
C GLU A 221 -3.48 16.86 -10.25
N ASP A 222 -4.13 18.02 -10.37
CA ASP A 222 -5.01 18.59 -9.35
C ASP A 222 -6.08 17.60 -8.88
N SER A 223 -6.19 17.43 -7.57
CA SER A 223 -7.31 16.73 -6.93
C SER A 223 -7.57 17.32 -5.55
N ASP A 224 -8.79 17.15 -5.05
CA ASP A 224 -9.11 17.46 -3.65
C ASP A 224 -9.04 16.22 -2.74
N LYS A 225 -8.84 15.00 -3.26
CA LYS A 225 -8.73 13.78 -2.47
C LYS A 225 -7.41 13.06 -2.73
N TRP A 226 -6.70 12.75 -1.65
CA TRP A 226 -5.42 12.06 -1.69
C TRP A 226 -5.39 10.94 -0.65
N ILE A 227 -4.70 9.85 -0.98
CA ILE A 227 -4.43 8.74 -0.08
C ILE A 227 -2.99 8.88 0.43
N LEU A 228 -2.81 8.74 1.74
CA LEU A 228 -1.52 8.61 2.40
C LEU A 228 -1.30 7.13 2.69
N GLN A 229 -0.73 6.44 1.70
CA GLN A 229 -0.49 5.00 1.74
C GLN A 229 0.74 4.67 2.59
N SER A 230 0.54 3.81 3.60
CA SER A 230 1.60 3.46 4.54
C SER A 230 2.58 2.41 4.02
N ASN A 231 2.16 1.61 3.04
CA ASN A 231 2.88 0.41 2.56
C ASN A 231 3.37 -0.50 3.69
N GLY A 232 2.64 -0.59 4.80
CA GLY A 232 3.11 -1.33 5.97
C GLY A 232 3.27 -2.85 5.80
N LEU A 233 2.89 -3.40 4.64
CA LEU A 233 3.14 -4.79 4.24
C LEU A 233 4.32 -4.96 3.28
N ASP A 234 4.88 -3.86 2.79
CA ASP A 234 6.05 -3.82 1.90
C ASP A 234 7.19 -3.03 2.56
N TYR A 235 8.17 -3.74 3.13
CA TYR A 235 9.32 -3.11 3.78
C TYR A 235 10.31 -2.46 2.81
N SER A 236 10.20 -2.73 1.50
CA SER A 236 10.98 -2.01 0.49
C SER A 236 10.38 -0.63 0.17
N TYR A 237 9.08 -0.43 0.38
CA TYR A 237 8.31 0.76 0.00
C TYR A 237 8.26 1.04 -1.51
N ILE A 238 8.56 0.06 -2.36
CA ILE A 238 8.68 0.29 -3.81
C ILE A 238 7.72 -0.55 -4.66
N HIS A 239 7.00 -1.53 -4.09
CA HIS A 239 6.11 -2.40 -4.87
C HIS A 239 5.05 -1.60 -5.64
N ASN A 240 4.28 -0.75 -4.94
CA ASN A 240 3.28 0.11 -5.59
C ASN A 240 3.92 1.03 -6.65
N SER A 241 5.05 1.66 -6.35
CA SER A 241 5.71 2.54 -7.33
C SER A 241 6.12 1.80 -8.59
N VAL A 242 6.75 0.63 -8.46
CA VAL A 242 7.19 -0.20 -9.58
C VAL A 242 6.00 -0.65 -10.43
N VAL A 243 4.91 -1.13 -9.80
CA VAL A 243 3.74 -1.65 -10.53
C VAL A 243 2.96 -0.54 -11.21
N TYR A 244 2.79 0.63 -10.58
CA TYR A 244 2.12 1.76 -11.24
C TYR A 244 2.96 2.32 -12.39
N ASP A 245 4.29 2.25 -12.31
CA ASP A 245 5.18 2.55 -13.44
C ASP A 245 4.99 1.56 -14.60
N MET A 246 4.80 0.27 -14.31
CA MET A 246 4.43 -0.73 -15.33
C MET A 246 3.06 -0.43 -15.96
N GLY A 247 2.05 -0.11 -15.15
CA GLY A 247 0.71 0.26 -15.65
C GLY A 247 0.72 1.50 -16.54
N ARG A 248 1.50 2.53 -16.17
CA ARG A 248 1.74 3.71 -17.03
C ARG A 248 2.42 3.34 -18.34
N ASN A 249 3.39 2.43 -18.30
CA ASN A 249 4.07 1.97 -19.51
C ASN A 249 3.13 1.25 -20.48
N LEU A 250 2.22 0.43 -19.96
CA LEU A 250 1.13 -0.20 -20.73
C LEU A 250 0.04 0.80 -21.18
N GLY A 251 0.11 2.06 -20.76
CA GLY A 251 -0.88 3.08 -21.11
C GLY A 251 -2.23 2.90 -20.42
N MET A 252 -2.29 2.18 -19.29
CA MET A 252 -3.54 1.86 -18.61
C MET A 252 -4.19 3.14 -18.01
N PRO A 253 -5.40 3.54 -18.47
CA PRO A 253 -6.05 4.75 -18.01
C PRO A 253 -6.34 4.76 -16.50
N GLY A 254 -6.27 5.95 -15.89
CA GLY A 254 -6.53 6.15 -14.47
C GLY A 254 -5.46 5.58 -13.51
N THR A 255 -4.33 5.08 -14.04
CA THR A 255 -3.15 4.72 -13.21
C THR A 255 -2.64 5.93 -12.44
N ALA A 256 -2.70 5.89 -11.11
CA ALA A 256 -2.36 7.06 -10.29
C ALA A 256 -0.85 7.37 -10.26
N ASP A 257 -0.51 8.65 -10.14
CA ASP A 257 0.84 9.03 -9.74
C ASP A 257 1.01 8.84 -8.24
N LEU A 258 2.21 8.41 -7.83
CA LEU A 258 2.61 8.29 -6.43
C LEU A 258 3.90 9.08 -6.18
N LYS A 259 3.99 9.70 -5.00
CA LYS A 259 5.20 10.40 -4.55
C LYS A 259 5.49 10.07 -3.08
N TYR A 260 6.76 9.95 -2.73
CA TYR A 260 7.18 9.71 -1.34
C TYR A 260 7.07 10.99 -0.51
N VAL A 261 6.66 10.84 0.75
CA VAL A 261 6.65 11.91 1.76
C VAL A 261 7.03 11.38 3.14
N GLU A 262 7.79 12.18 3.88
CA GLU A 262 7.92 12.01 5.33
C GLU A 262 6.68 12.60 6.01
N LEU A 263 5.87 11.74 6.65
CA LEU A 263 4.62 12.16 7.27
C LEU A 263 4.82 12.51 8.75
N TYR A 264 4.33 13.68 9.14
CA TYR A 264 4.25 14.13 10.53
C TYR A 264 2.79 14.41 10.89
N LEU A 265 2.30 13.74 11.94
CA LEU A 265 0.94 13.90 12.46
C LEU A 265 1.00 14.65 13.79
N ASN A 266 0.39 15.84 13.87
CA ASN A 266 0.45 16.72 15.06
C ASN A 266 1.90 16.94 15.58
N GLY A 267 2.87 17.01 14.67
CA GLY A 267 4.29 17.17 14.99
C GLY A 267 5.03 15.89 15.42
N MET A 268 4.34 14.76 15.53
CA MET A 268 4.99 13.45 15.71
C MET A 268 5.33 12.84 14.35
N TYR A 269 6.56 12.40 14.17
CA TYR A 269 6.93 11.62 13.00
C TYR A 269 6.12 10.32 12.93
N HIS A 270 5.55 10.05 11.76
CA HIS A 270 4.68 8.90 11.53
C HIS A 270 5.26 7.93 10.50
N GLY A 271 6.35 8.26 9.81
CA GLY A 271 7.02 7.34 8.88
C GLY A 271 7.12 7.86 7.45
N LEU A 272 7.75 7.03 6.63
CA LEU A 272 7.79 7.17 5.18
C LEU A 272 6.44 6.72 4.59
N TYR A 273 5.79 7.58 3.83
CA TYR A 273 4.50 7.33 3.18
C TYR A 273 4.60 7.56 1.67
N GLN A 274 3.65 7.02 0.92
CA GLN A 274 3.37 7.45 -0.44
C GLN A 274 2.07 8.24 -0.46
N ILE A 275 2.08 9.42 -1.08
CA ILE A 275 0.87 10.15 -1.42
C ILE A 275 0.46 9.83 -2.85
N GLU A 276 -0.78 9.41 -3.04
CA GLU A 276 -1.34 9.06 -4.35
C GLU A 276 -2.76 9.60 -4.53
N GLY A 277 -3.17 9.72 -5.79
CA GLY A 277 -4.55 10.01 -6.14
C GLY A 277 -5.45 8.82 -5.85
N LYS A 278 -6.69 9.05 -5.39
CA LYS A 278 -7.69 7.98 -5.28
C LYS A 278 -8.14 7.51 -6.67
N ALA A 279 -8.40 6.21 -6.83
CA ALA A 279 -9.15 5.70 -7.97
C ALA A 279 -10.58 6.29 -7.98
N GLU A 280 -10.83 7.25 -8.87
CA GLU A 280 -12.12 7.92 -9.01
C GLU A 280 -12.30 8.51 -10.41
N ILE A 281 -13.57 8.72 -10.81
CA ILE A 281 -13.91 9.43 -12.04
C ILE A 281 -13.66 10.92 -11.84
N SER A 282 -12.69 11.46 -12.57
CA SER A 282 -12.41 12.88 -12.67
C SER A 282 -11.51 13.16 -13.86
N LYS A 283 -11.51 14.41 -14.34
CA LYS A 283 -10.65 14.84 -15.47
C LYS A 283 -9.16 14.57 -15.27
N SER A 284 -8.71 14.54 -14.02
CA SER A 284 -7.29 14.33 -13.67
C SER A 284 -6.97 12.90 -13.22
N ARG A 285 -7.93 11.98 -13.37
CA ARG A 285 -7.78 10.56 -12.99
C ARG A 285 -8.33 9.70 -14.11
N LEU A 286 -9.54 9.20 -13.95
CA LEU A 286 -10.28 8.52 -15.00
C LEU A 286 -11.25 9.52 -15.66
N ASP A 287 -10.88 10.05 -16.82
CA ASP A 287 -11.65 11.06 -17.56
C ASP A 287 -12.72 10.39 -18.43
N ILE A 288 -13.79 9.95 -17.77
CA ILE A 288 -15.02 9.44 -18.41
C ILE A 288 -16.22 10.27 -17.96
N GLN A 289 -17.39 10.03 -18.56
CA GLN A 289 -18.64 10.63 -18.11
C GLN A 289 -18.83 10.47 -16.58
N ASN A 290 -19.36 11.49 -15.90
CA ASN A 290 -19.58 11.44 -14.46
C ASN A 290 -21.09 11.42 -14.14
N LEU A 291 -21.63 10.22 -13.86
CA LEU A 291 -23.04 10.04 -13.49
C LEU A 291 -23.37 10.62 -12.12
N ASP A 292 -22.44 10.60 -11.15
CA ASP A 292 -22.66 11.19 -9.83
C ASP A 292 -23.17 12.64 -9.91
N SER A 293 -22.56 13.44 -10.78
CA SER A 293 -22.94 14.84 -10.99
C SER A 293 -24.29 14.97 -11.67
N LYS A 294 -24.62 14.09 -12.63
CA LYS A 294 -25.91 14.09 -13.33
C LYS A 294 -27.04 13.67 -12.38
N ASN A 295 -26.84 12.62 -11.60
CA ASN A 295 -27.79 12.10 -10.63
C ASN A 295 -28.09 13.13 -9.55
N TYR A 296 -27.04 13.80 -9.05
CA TYR A 296 -27.20 14.92 -8.12
C TYR A 296 -28.07 16.04 -8.72
N MET A 297 -27.77 16.50 -9.93
CA MET A 297 -28.49 17.61 -10.56
C MET A 297 -29.95 17.29 -10.88
N ASN A 298 -30.24 16.06 -11.32
CA ASN A 298 -31.61 15.64 -11.63
C ASN A 298 -32.49 15.47 -10.37
N ASN A 299 -31.87 15.30 -9.21
CA ASN A 299 -32.55 15.06 -7.94
C ASN A 299 -32.31 16.18 -6.90
N ILE A 300 -31.68 17.30 -7.27
CA ILE A 300 -31.36 18.39 -6.31
C ILE A 300 -32.60 19.03 -5.67
N ASN A 301 -33.76 18.97 -6.35
CA ASN A 301 -35.03 19.56 -5.89
C ASN A 301 -35.99 18.53 -5.29
N THR A 302 -35.61 17.26 -5.14
CA THR A 302 -36.46 16.30 -4.43
C THR A 302 -36.41 16.62 -2.94
N GLU A 303 -37.55 16.98 -2.32
CA GLU A 303 -37.71 17.31 -0.88
C GLU A 303 -37.51 16.09 0.04
N VAL A 304 -36.47 15.28 -0.17
CA VAL A 304 -36.10 14.24 0.79
C VAL A 304 -35.01 14.80 1.67
N SER A 305 -35.42 15.22 2.86
CA SER A 305 -34.53 15.48 3.98
C SER A 305 -33.75 14.21 4.33
N GLY A 306 -32.63 13.99 3.63
CA GLY A 306 -31.62 12.98 3.97
C GLY A 306 -32.02 11.54 3.69
N LYS A 307 -31.41 11.01 2.61
CA LYS A 307 -31.37 9.62 2.12
C LYS A 307 -32.50 9.26 1.16
N PHE A 308 -32.14 9.16 -0.12
CA PHE A 308 -32.93 8.48 -1.14
C PHE A 308 -33.31 7.07 -0.65
N GLU A 309 -34.52 6.61 -1.00
CA GLU A 309 -34.97 5.26 -0.66
C GLU A 309 -34.10 4.24 -1.40
N VAL A 310 -33.64 3.21 -0.68
CA VAL A 310 -32.88 2.11 -1.28
C VAL A 310 -33.88 1.09 -1.82
N VAL A 311 -33.72 0.72 -3.08
CA VAL A 311 -34.50 -0.33 -3.73
C VAL A 311 -33.56 -1.49 -4.01
N SER A 312 -33.98 -2.70 -3.63
CA SER A 312 -33.22 -3.91 -3.87
C SER A 312 -34.09 -5.02 -4.43
N GLU A 313 -33.55 -5.74 -5.41
CA GLU A 313 -34.18 -6.89 -6.06
C GLU A 313 -33.34 -8.15 -5.83
N ASN A 314 -34.00 -9.27 -5.56
CA ASN A 314 -33.37 -10.57 -5.40
C ASN A 314 -34.03 -11.55 -6.38
N PHE A 315 -33.22 -12.25 -7.16
CA PHE A 315 -33.68 -13.14 -8.21
C PHE A 315 -33.60 -14.60 -7.76
N ALA A 316 -34.41 -15.47 -8.37
CA ALA A 316 -34.44 -16.90 -8.04
C ALA A 316 -33.13 -17.62 -8.37
N SER A 317 -32.34 -17.09 -9.32
CA SER A 317 -30.99 -17.54 -9.65
C SER A 317 -29.99 -17.32 -8.51
N GLY A 318 -30.32 -16.42 -7.58
CA GLY A 318 -29.40 -15.94 -6.55
C GLY A 318 -28.81 -14.57 -6.86
N ALA A 319 -28.99 -14.02 -8.08
CA ALA A 319 -28.57 -12.67 -8.41
C ALA A 319 -29.27 -11.62 -7.53
N GLU A 320 -28.60 -10.48 -7.36
CA GLU A 320 -29.04 -9.37 -6.51
C GLU A 320 -28.76 -8.05 -7.19
N ARG A 321 -29.61 -7.05 -7.00
CA ARG A 321 -29.40 -5.67 -7.46
C ARG A 321 -29.85 -4.70 -6.39
N SER A 322 -29.09 -3.64 -6.16
CA SER A 322 -29.41 -2.64 -5.16
C SER A 322 -28.93 -1.27 -5.60
N GLY A 323 -29.82 -0.28 -5.54
CA GLY A 323 -29.60 1.11 -5.89
C GLY A 323 -30.61 2.01 -5.19
N TYR A 324 -30.79 3.23 -5.68
CA TYR A 324 -31.73 4.20 -5.11
C TYR A 324 -32.97 4.41 -6.00
N ASP A 325 -34.10 4.73 -5.38
CA ASP A 325 -35.27 5.26 -6.07
C ASP A 325 -35.05 6.76 -6.35
N ILE A 326 -34.40 7.06 -7.47
CA ILE A 326 -34.10 8.41 -7.92
C ILE A 326 -34.40 8.55 -9.41
N LYS A 327 -34.57 9.80 -9.86
CA LYS A 327 -34.73 10.09 -11.28
C LYS A 327 -33.40 9.86 -12.01
N ASP A 328 -33.46 9.06 -13.06
CA ASP A 328 -32.34 8.77 -13.97
C ASP A 328 -31.79 10.02 -14.67
N ALA A 329 -30.52 9.94 -15.09
CA ALA A 329 -29.95 10.79 -16.12
C ALA A 329 -30.60 10.52 -17.50
N ASP A 330 -30.53 11.49 -18.42
CA ASP A 330 -31.02 11.29 -19.80
C ASP A 330 -30.24 10.20 -20.56
N ASP A 331 -28.97 10.02 -20.18
CA ASP A 331 -28.08 8.98 -20.65
C ASP A 331 -27.47 8.27 -19.44
N ILE A 332 -27.92 7.04 -19.20
CA ILE A 332 -27.42 6.15 -18.16
C ILE A 332 -26.34 5.20 -18.69
N THR A 333 -25.99 5.25 -19.97
CA THR A 333 -25.16 4.20 -20.57
C THR A 333 -23.69 4.23 -20.14
N GLY A 334 -23.27 5.24 -19.38
CA GLY A 334 -21.89 5.32 -18.95
C GLY A 334 -21.56 6.38 -17.93
N GLY A 335 -20.37 6.23 -17.36
CA GLY A 335 -19.90 6.90 -16.15
C GLY A 335 -19.87 5.98 -14.94
N TYR A 336 -19.50 4.72 -15.18
CA TYR A 336 -19.41 3.68 -14.18
C TYR A 336 -17.95 3.42 -13.83
N LEU A 337 -17.64 3.44 -12.53
CA LEU A 337 -16.44 2.87 -11.94
C LEU A 337 -16.88 1.74 -11.02
N ILE A 338 -16.50 0.52 -11.38
CA ILE A 338 -17.00 -0.73 -10.82
C ILE A 338 -15.83 -1.40 -10.10
N GLU A 339 -16.06 -1.88 -8.88
CA GLU A 339 -15.09 -2.67 -8.12
C GLU A 339 -15.67 -4.07 -7.94
N HIS A 340 -14.90 -5.09 -8.32
CA HIS A 340 -15.21 -6.45 -7.90
C HIS A 340 -14.85 -6.60 -6.42
N ASP A 341 -15.73 -7.17 -5.61
CA ASP A 341 -15.56 -7.26 -4.17
C ASP A 341 -16.37 -8.43 -3.58
N TYR A 342 -16.18 -8.76 -2.31
CA TYR A 342 -16.86 -9.92 -1.71
C TYR A 342 -17.15 -9.75 -0.21
N GLY A 343 -17.98 -10.66 0.31
CA GLY A 343 -18.24 -10.79 1.74
C GLY A 343 -18.70 -9.49 2.38
N ALA A 344 -18.05 -9.09 3.47
CA ALA A 344 -18.41 -7.87 4.20
C ALA A 344 -18.22 -6.59 3.38
N LYS A 345 -17.25 -6.54 2.44
CA LYS A 345 -17.00 -5.35 1.61
C LYS A 345 -18.17 -5.08 0.66
N TYR A 346 -18.59 -6.11 -0.08
CA TYR A 346 -19.82 -6.09 -0.87
C TYR A 346 -21.06 -5.84 0.01
N GLY A 347 -21.12 -6.47 1.19
CA GLY A 347 -22.23 -6.33 2.13
C GLY A 347 -22.47 -4.90 2.63
N SER A 348 -21.40 -4.11 2.82
CA SER A 348 -21.48 -2.74 3.35
C SER A 348 -21.90 -1.68 2.33
N GLU A 349 -21.86 -1.98 1.04
CA GLU A 349 -22.12 -1.02 -0.03
C GLU A 349 -23.61 -0.99 -0.41
N THR A 350 -24.10 0.17 -0.86
CA THR A 350 -25.52 0.34 -1.24
C THR A 350 -25.77 0.10 -2.72
N CYS A 351 -24.99 0.75 -3.60
CA CYS A 351 -25.08 0.59 -5.05
C CYS A 351 -24.22 -0.58 -5.48
N LYS A 352 -24.85 -1.72 -5.78
CA LYS A 352 -24.16 -2.99 -6.02
C LYS A 352 -25.05 -3.98 -6.76
N PHE A 353 -24.42 -4.99 -7.36
CA PHE A 353 -25.13 -6.12 -7.95
C PHE A 353 -24.32 -7.41 -7.82
N LYS A 354 -25.02 -8.54 -7.83
CA LYS A 354 -24.44 -9.87 -7.90
C LYS A 354 -25.03 -10.60 -9.09
N THR A 355 -24.17 -11.18 -9.91
CA THR A 355 -24.57 -11.90 -11.13
C THR A 355 -25.09 -13.30 -10.81
N ASP A 356 -25.65 -13.99 -11.81
CA ASP A 356 -26.10 -15.37 -11.71
C ASP A 356 -24.94 -16.34 -11.42
N ASN A 357 -23.71 -15.97 -11.82
CA ASN A 357 -22.49 -16.70 -11.49
C ASN A 357 -22.00 -16.44 -10.05
N GLY A 358 -22.66 -15.53 -9.34
CA GLY A 358 -22.36 -15.20 -7.94
C GLY A 358 -21.25 -14.16 -7.76
N GLU A 359 -20.72 -13.59 -8.85
CA GLU A 359 -19.71 -12.53 -8.84
C GLU A 359 -20.35 -11.24 -8.29
N CYS A 360 -19.62 -10.54 -7.43
CA CYS A 360 -20.17 -9.50 -6.56
C CYS A 360 -19.53 -8.14 -6.88
N TYR A 361 -20.27 -7.22 -7.48
CA TYR A 361 -19.75 -5.94 -7.95
C TYR A 361 -20.36 -4.76 -7.19
N VAL A 362 -19.54 -3.75 -6.94
CA VAL A 362 -19.90 -2.50 -6.27
C VAL A 362 -19.70 -1.33 -7.23
N LEU A 363 -20.65 -0.38 -7.26
CA LEU A 363 -20.49 0.87 -7.99
C LEU A 363 -19.81 1.91 -7.09
N LYS A 364 -18.53 2.18 -7.37
CA LYS A 364 -17.77 3.25 -6.68
C LYS A 364 -18.09 4.62 -7.26
N SER A 365 -18.53 4.64 -8.51
CA SER A 365 -19.23 5.76 -9.15
C SER A 365 -20.22 5.17 -10.18
N PRO A 366 -21.47 5.65 -10.23
CA PRO A 366 -22.07 6.60 -9.30
C PRO A 366 -22.27 6.01 -7.90
N GLN A 367 -22.00 6.78 -6.85
CA GLN A 367 -22.26 6.41 -5.45
C GLN A 367 -23.75 6.42 -5.11
N PHE A 368 -24.51 7.21 -5.86
CA PHE A 368 -25.97 7.29 -5.80
C PHE A 368 -26.55 6.89 -7.15
N ALA A 369 -26.40 5.62 -7.50
CA ALA A 369 -26.99 5.04 -8.70
C ALA A 369 -28.49 4.83 -8.53
N SER A 370 -29.28 5.08 -9.58
CA SER A 370 -30.66 4.59 -9.61
C SER A 370 -30.68 3.06 -9.77
N LEU A 371 -31.82 2.41 -9.48
CA LEU A 371 -31.96 0.99 -9.78
C LEU A 371 -31.81 0.70 -11.30
N ASN A 372 -32.34 1.56 -12.17
CA ASN A 372 -32.20 1.39 -13.63
C ASN A 372 -30.74 1.47 -14.10
N GLU A 373 -29.93 2.35 -13.47
CA GLU A 373 -28.49 2.43 -13.73
C GLU A 373 -27.75 1.18 -13.28
N VAL A 374 -28.15 0.59 -12.14
CA VAL A 374 -27.63 -0.69 -11.65
C VAL A 374 -28.03 -1.82 -12.57
N ASP A 375 -29.29 -1.86 -13.03
CA ASP A 375 -29.80 -2.85 -13.97
C ASP A 375 -29.04 -2.85 -15.29
N TYR A 376 -28.82 -1.66 -15.87
CA TYR A 376 -28.10 -1.51 -17.12
C TYR A 376 -26.71 -2.15 -17.06
N ILE A 377 -25.92 -1.78 -16.04
CA ILE A 377 -24.54 -2.27 -15.94
C ILE A 377 -24.49 -3.74 -15.49
N ALA A 378 -25.42 -4.18 -14.64
CA ALA A 378 -25.53 -5.59 -14.24
C ALA A 378 -25.88 -6.50 -15.42
N ASP A 379 -26.79 -6.09 -16.31
CA ASP A 379 -27.14 -6.84 -17.52
C ASP A 379 -25.95 -6.96 -18.48
N ILE A 380 -25.16 -5.89 -18.64
CA ILE A 380 -23.95 -5.92 -19.47
C ILE A 380 -22.92 -6.88 -18.89
N VAL A 381 -22.64 -6.78 -17.59
CA VAL A 381 -21.65 -7.63 -16.92
C VAL A 381 -22.08 -9.10 -16.93
N GLN A 382 -23.36 -9.39 -16.67
CA GLN A 382 -23.90 -10.75 -16.80
C GLN A 382 -23.68 -11.32 -18.20
N ASN A 383 -24.01 -10.54 -19.24
CA ASN A 383 -23.82 -11.00 -20.62
C ASN A 383 -22.33 -11.21 -20.97
N ILE A 384 -21.42 -10.40 -20.42
CA ILE A 384 -19.98 -10.61 -20.57
C ILE A 384 -19.55 -11.93 -19.91
N GLU A 385 -20.02 -12.21 -18.69
CA GLU A 385 -19.77 -13.48 -17.97
C GLU A 385 -20.24 -14.68 -18.78
N ASP A 386 -21.49 -14.65 -19.26
CA ASP A 386 -22.06 -15.74 -20.06
C ASP A 386 -21.26 -15.99 -21.34
N LEU A 387 -20.86 -14.93 -22.05
CA LEU A 387 -20.10 -15.06 -23.30
C LEU A 387 -18.68 -15.60 -23.05
N ILE A 388 -18.00 -15.13 -22.00
CA ILE A 388 -16.66 -15.60 -21.64
C ILE A 388 -16.69 -17.07 -21.22
N GLU A 389 -17.64 -17.45 -20.36
CA GLU A 389 -17.77 -18.83 -19.89
C GLU A 389 -18.01 -19.81 -21.06
N ASN A 390 -18.81 -19.40 -22.04
CA ASN A 390 -19.09 -20.20 -23.22
C ASN A 390 -17.99 -20.13 -24.30
N GLY A 391 -16.95 -19.33 -24.13
CA GLY A 391 -15.90 -19.11 -25.13
C GLY A 391 -16.42 -18.44 -26.40
N ASP A 392 -17.45 -17.59 -26.29
CA ASP A 392 -18.06 -16.89 -27.41
C ASP A 392 -17.29 -15.58 -27.72
N GLU A 393 -16.72 -15.50 -28.93
CA GLU A 393 -16.01 -14.31 -29.43
C GLU A 393 -16.91 -13.06 -29.52
N GLY A 394 -18.24 -13.22 -29.41
CA GLY A 394 -19.20 -12.14 -29.27
C GLY A 394 -18.91 -11.19 -28.09
N VAL A 395 -18.15 -11.65 -27.08
CA VAL A 395 -17.70 -10.81 -25.95
C VAL A 395 -16.93 -9.56 -26.42
N ASN A 396 -16.20 -9.64 -27.54
CA ASN A 396 -15.38 -8.53 -28.06
C ASN A 396 -16.21 -7.32 -28.53
N LYS A 397 -17.55 -7.42 -28.53
CA LYS A 397 -18.46 -6.30 -28.77
C LYS A 397 -18.78 -5.49 -27.50
N TYR A 398 -18.45 -6.03 -26.33
CA TYR A 398 -18.82 -5.48 -25.02
C TYR A 398 -17.60 -5.08 -24.19
N ILE A 399 -16.46 -5.72 -24.40
CA ILE A 399 -15.21 -5.40 -23.68
C ILE A 399 -14.19 -4.75 -24.61
N ASP A 400 -13.38 -3.85 -24.06
CA ASP A 400 -12.12 -3.46 -24.68
C ASP A 400 -11.09 -4.54 -24.39
N ILE A 401 -10.93 -5.46 -25.34
CA ILE A 401 -10.11 -6.67 -25.15
C ILE A 401 -8.64 -6.34 -24.81
N LYS A 402 -8.13 -5.18 -25.26
CA LYS A 402 -6.78 -4.72 -24.93
C LYS A 402 -6.63 -4.39 -23.46
N SER A 403 -7.53 -3.61 -22.88
CA SER A 403 -7.50 -3.28 -21.45
C SER A 403 -7.56 -4.53 -20.58
N PHE A 404 -8.35 -5.54 -20.97
CA PHE A 404 -8.39 -6.84 -20.30
C PHE A 404 -7.07 -7.60 -20.43
N ALA A 405 -6.43 -7.59 -21.61
CA ALA A 405 -5.14 -8.23 -21.82
C ALA A 405 -4.02 -7.53 -21.02
N ASP A 406 -3.99 -6.19 -21.01
CA ASP A 406 -3.02 -5.39 -20.26
C ASP A 406 -3.18 -5.61 -18.75
N LYS A 407 -4.42 -5.62 -18.24
CA LYS A 407 -4.73 -5.96 -16.84
C LYS A 407 -4.25 -7.38 -16.53
N TYR A 408 -4.53 -8.35 -17.40
CA TYR A 408 -4.07 -9.72 -17.21
C TYR A 408 -2.55 -9.83 -17.16
N ILE A 409 -1.83 -9.22 -18.11
CA ILE A 409 -0.37 -9.22 -18.16
C ILE A 409 0.19 -8.66 -16.86
N LEU A 410 -0.28 -7.49 -16.42
CA LEU A 410 0.21 -6.83 -15.22
C LEU A 410 -0.06 -7.67 -13.96
N GLU A 411 -1.30 -8.11 -13.75
CA GLU A 411 -1.70 -8.87 -12.56
C GLU A 411 -1.03 -10.25 -12.50
N GLU A 412 -0.97 -10.96 -13.63
CA GLU A 412 -0.33 -12.26 -13.72
C GLU A 412 1.20 -12.13 -13.56
N PHE A 413 1.83 -11.08 -14.11
CA PHE A 413 3.25 -10.83 -13.92
C PHE A 413 3.59 -10.57 -12.44
N THR A 414 2.85 -9.66 -11.82
CA THR A 414 3.07 -9.22 -10.44
C THR A 414 2.62 -10.24 -9.40
N ARG A 415 1.74 -11.18 -9.76
CA ARG A 415 1.16 -12.16 -8.83
C ARG A 415 0.50 -11.45 -7.64
N ASN A 416 -0.39 -10.51 -7.92
CA ASN A 416 -1.20 -9.84 -6.91
C ASN A 416 -2.22 -10.82 -6.29
N ASP A 417 -2.28 -10.86 -4.96
CA ASP A 417 -3.17 -11.74 -4.18
C ASP A 417 -4.66 -11.44 -4.42
N GLY A 418 -5.01 -10.17 -4.67
CA GLY A 418 -6.38 -9.72 -4.93
C GLY A 418 -6.79 -9.72 -6.40
N ALA A 419 -5.89 -10.08 -7.31
CA ALA A 419 -6.08 -9.89 -8.75
C ALA A 419 -7.40 -10.48 -9.27
N GLY A 420 -8.16 -9.68 -10.02
CA GLY A 420 -9.44 -10.08 -10.59
C GLY A 420 -10.60 -10.18 -9.59
N THR A 421 -10.34 -10.07 -8.28
CA THR A 421 -11.36 -10.29 -7.25
C THR A 421 -11.66 -9.09 -6.36
N THR A 422 -10.64 -8.44 -5.80
CA THR A 422 -10.82 -7.32 -4.88
C THR A 422 -9.72 -6.30 -5.11
N SER A 423 -10.02 -5.02 -4.88
CA SER A 423 -9.18 -3.94 -5.42
C SER A 423 -9.03 -4.04 -6.96
N SER A 424 -9.96 -4.75 -7.63
CA SER A 424 -9.97 -4.96 -9.07
C SER A 424 -11.10 -4.16 -9.70
N TYR A 425 -10.71 -3.12 -10.43
CA TYR A 425 -11.65 -2.17 -11.01
C TYR A 425 -11.92 -2.46 -12.48
N PHE A 426 -13.12 -2.07 -12.89
CA PHE A 426 -13.56 -1.96 -14.28
C PHE A 426 -14.25 -0.60 -14.46
N TYR A 427 -14.30 -0.10 -15.69
CA TYR A 427 -15.05 1.13 -15.97
C TYR A 427 -15.77 1.06 -17.31
N LYS A 428 -16.79 1.90 -17.45
CA LYS A 428 -17.53 2.04 -18.70
C LYS A 428 -17.92 3.50 -18.93
N ASP A 429 -17.57 4.03 -20.09
CA ASP A 429 -18.01 5.35 -20.54
C ASP A 429 -19.35 5.26 -21.30
N SER A 430 -19.94 6.40 -21.65
CA SER A 430 -21.20 6.49 -22.38
C SER A 430 -21.08 5.77 -23.73
N ASP A 431 -22.14 5.08 -24.16
CA ASP A 431 -22.20 4.45 -25.49
C ASP A 431 -22.01 5.46 -26.63
N LEU A 432 -22.16 6.75 -26.34
CA LEU A 432 -21.93 7.86 -27.26
C LEU A 432 -20.44 8.22 -27.44
N ILE A 433 -19.58 7.79 -26.51
CA ILE A 433 -18.15 8.08 -26.47
C ILE A 433 -17.38 6.79 -26.72
N ASP A 434 -17.63 5.79 -25.87
CA ASP A 434 -16.97 4.50 -25.88
C ASP A 434 -17.92 3.43 -25.30
N PRO A 435 -18.42 2.48 -26.12
CA PRO A 435 -19.40 1.49 -25.68
C PRO A 435 -18.80 0.35 -24.87
N TYR A 436 -17.46 0.28 -24.74
CA TYR A 436 -16.80 -0.86 -24.14
C TYR A 436 -16.70 -0.77 -22.60
N VAL A 437 -16.78 -1.92 -21.95
CA VAL A 437 -16.29 -2.11 -20.59
C VAL A 437 -14.78 -2.32 -20.65
N HIS A 438 -14.05 -1.58 -19.82
CA HIS A 438 -12.60 -1.63 -19.71
C HIS A 438 -12.16 -2.23 -18.39
N ALA A 439 -11.04 -2.96 -18.39
CA ALA A 439 -10.40 -3.44 -17.17
C ALA A 439 -9.40 -2.40 -16.64
N GLY A 440 -9.64 -1.89 -15.43
CA GLY A 440 -8.89 -0.82 -14.80
C GLY A 440 -9.80 0.18 -14.06
N PRO A 441 -9.25 1.24 -13.47
CA PRO A 441 -7.83 1.50 -13.28
C PRO A 441 -7.15 0.46 -12.37
N ILE A 442 -5.82 0.47 -12.34
CA ILE A 442 -5.04 -0.40 -11.46
C ILE A 442 -5.01 0.20 -10.04
N TRP A 443 -5.01 -0.67 -9.01
CA TRP A 443 -5.07 -0.24 -7.60
C TRP A 443 -4.49 -1.31 -6.67
N ASP A 444 -3.81 -0.90 -5.60
CA ASP A 444 -3.45 -1.73 -4.42
C ASP A 444 -2.53 -2.95 -4.72
N TYR A 445 -1.23 -2.68 -4.92
CA TYR A 445 -0.21 -3.69 -5.29
C TYR A 445 0.86 -3.92 -4.22
N ASP A 446 0.56 -3.65 -2.95
CA ASP A 446 1.47 -3.96 -1.84
C ASP A 446 1.65 -5.48 -1.64
N LYS A 447 0.64 -6.30 -1.99
CA LYS A 447 0.65 -7.78 -1.90
C LYS A 447 1.04 -8.49 -3.19
N THR A 448 2.20 -8.14 -3.73
CA THR A 448 2.73 -8.66 -5.01
C THR A 448 4.06 -9.42 -4.82
N PHE A 449 4.56 -10.00 -5.91
CA PHE A 449 5.89 -10.58 -6.05
C PHE A 449 6.22 -11.66 -5.02
N GLY A 450 5.24 -12.51 -4.71
CA GLY A 450 5.41 -13.63 -3.78
C GLY A 450 5.52 -13.24 -2.30
N LYS A 451 5.24 -11.99 -1.93
CA LYS A 451 5.28 -11.49 -0.54
C LYS A 451 3.97 -11.69 0.24
N ASN A 452 3.01 -12.45 -0.30
CA ASN A 452 1.77 -12.77 0.38
C ASN A 452 1.84 -14.08 1.20
N SER A 453 0.74 -14.44 1.86
CA SER A 453 0.64 -15.63 2.71
C SER A 453 0.48 -16.94 1.93
N GLN A 454 0.27 -16.90 0.61
CA GLN A 454 0.04 -18.09 -0.22
C GLN A 454 1.35 -18.67 -0.76
N ASN A 455 1.61 -19.95 -0.48
CA ASN A 455 2.85 -20.60 -0.91
C ASN A 455 3.00 -20.71 -2.44
N THR A 456 1.93 -20.95 -3.17
CA THR A 456 1.93 -21.08 -4.64
C THR A 456 2.28 -19.77 -5.33
N MET A 457 2.01 -18.62 -4.70
CA MET A 457 2.35 -17.30 -5.25
C MET A 457 3.85 -16.96 -5.11
N LYS A 458 4.57 -17.69 -4.26
CA LYS A 458 6.03 -17.59 -4.14
C LYS A 458 6.77 -18.18 -5.33
N ASN A 459 6.15 -19.10 -6.08
CA ASN A 459 6.77 -19.68 -7.27
C ASN A 459 6.62 -18.72 -8.47
N PRO A 460 7.71 -18.10 -8.97
CA PRO A 460 7.65 -17.23 -10.13
C PRO A 460 7.48 -17.99 -11.45
N ALA A 461 7.59 -19.33 -11.46
CA ALA A 461 7.61 -20.17 -12.65
C ALA A 461 6.28 -20.94 -12.92
N THR A 462 5.13 -20.38 -12.52
CA THR A 462 3.80 -20.95 -12.79
C THR A 462 2.77 -19.88 -13.19
N LEU A 463 1.74 -20.22 -13.96
CA LEU A 463 0.60 -19.33 -14.20
C LEU A 463 -0.49 -19.52 -13.14
N SER A 464 -1.19 -18.45 -12.75
CA SER A 464 -2.40 -18.48 -11.91
C SER A 464 -3.69 -18.29 -12.69
N PHE A 465 -3.60 -17.62 -13.83
CA PHE A 465 -4.77 -17.13 -14.56
C PHE A 465 -5.66 -16.22 -13.70
N LEU A 466 -5.06 -15.51 -12.76
CA LEU A 466 -5.74 -14.71 -11.72
C LEU A 466 -6.70 -15.53 -10.83
N THR A 467 -6.52 -16.85 -10.73
CA THR A 467 -7.37 -17.73 -9.90
C THR A 467 -6.84 -17.96 -8.48
N SER A 468 -5.86 -17.16 -8.05
CA SER A 468 -5.16 -17.37 -6.77
C SER A 468 -6.01 -17.06 -5.55
N HIS A 469 -6.94 -16.12 -5.65
CA HIS A 469 -7.78 -15.74 -4.53
C HIS A 469 -8.83 -16.82 -4.20
N VAL A 470 -9.25 -16.92 -2.93
CA VAL A 470 -10.26 -17.92 -2.50
C VAL A 470 -11.64 -17.65 -3.11
N GLN A 471 -11.94 -16.39 -3.41
CA GLN A 471 -13.11 -15.95 -4.18
C GLN A 471 -12.70 -15.50 -5.60
N HIS A 472 -11.79 -16.23 -6.24
CA HIS A 472 -11.36 -15.90 -7.60
C HIS A 472 -12.53 -15.85 -8.58
N THR A 473 -12.39 -14.98 -9.58
CA THR A 473 -13.24 -15.02 -10.78
C THR A 473 -12.65 -15.97 -11.82
N MET A 474 -13.52 -16.52 -12.67
CA MET A 474 -13.11 -17.34 -13.83
C MET A 474 -12.87 -16.53 -15.10
N TYR A 475 -13.14 -15.22 -15.11
CA TYR A 475 -13.02 -14.35 -16.29
C TYR A 475 -11.73 -14.54 -17.06
N PHE A 476 -10.61 -14.33 -16.38
CA PHE A 476 -9.30 -14.30 -17.04
C PHE A 476 -8.81 -15.70 -17.40
N TYR A 477 -9.20 -16.72 -16.63
CA TYR A 477 -8.93 -18.10 -16.98
C TYR A 477 -9.67 -18.49 -18.27
N ASP A 478 -10.97 -18.18 -18.36
CA ASP A 478 -11.79 -18.54 -19.51
C ASP A 478 -11.41 -17.71 -20.74
N LEU A 479 -11.14 -16.41 -20.60
CA LEU A 479 -10.56 -15.61 -21.68
C LEU A 479 -9.24 -16.21 -22.18
N TYR A 480 -8.31 -16.53 -21.28
CA TYR A 480 -7.01 -17.08 -21.64
C TYR A 480 -7.10 -18.46 -22.32
N THR A 481 -8.03 -19.31 -21.89
CA THR A 481 -8.12 -20.70 -22.35
C THR A 481 -9.10 -20.93 -23.50
N LYS A 482 -10.10 -20.06 -23.67
CA LYS A 482 -11.20 -20.22 -24.63
C LYS A 482 -11.24 -19.12 -25.70
N ASN A 483 -10.67 -17.94 -25.47
CA ASN A 483 -10.67 -16.83 -26.43
C ASN A 483 -9.28 -16.68 -27.09
N SER A 484 -9.18 -17.08 -28.36
CA SER A 484 -7.91 -17.06 -29.09
C SER A 484 -7.39 -15.64 -29.36
N GLU A 485 -8.28 -14.67 -29.60
CA GLU A 485 -7.90 -13.26 -29.81
C GLU A 485 -7.27 -12.67 -28.54
N PHE A 486 -7.88 -12.94 -27.38
CA PHE A 486 -7.34 -12.52 -26.09
C PHE A 486 -5.95 -13.13 -25.84
N TYR A 487 -5.80 -14.45 -26.03
CA TYR A 487 -4.53 -15.14 -25.82
C TYR A 487 -3.42 -14.62 -26.76
N ASP A 488 -3.74 -14.40 -28.03
CA ASP A 488 -2.80 -13.84 -28.99
C ASP A 488 -2.41 -12.40 -28.63
N LEU A 489 -3.36 -11.60 -28.14
CA LEU A 489 -3.10 -10.24 -27.68
C LEU A 489 -2.21 -10.21 -26.44
N VAL A 490 -2.45 -11.08 -25.44
CA VAL A 490 -1.58 -11.21 -24.26
C VAL A 490 -0.13 -11.49 -24.68
N LYS A 491 0.08 -12.43 -25.61
CA LYS A 491 1.44 -12.75 -26.08
C LYS A 491 2.08 -11.60 -26.83
N LYS A 492 1.31 -10.93 -27.68
CA LYS A 492 1.78 -9.81 -28.49
C LYS A 492 2.17 -8.63 -27.60
N ASP A 493 1.26 -8.16 -26.75
CA ASP A 493 1.47 -6.96 -25.93
C ASP A 493 2.51 -7.22 -24.83
N TYR A 494 2.58 -8.45 -24.29
CA TYR A 494 3.70 -8.83 -23.42
C TYR A 494 5.05 -8.68 -24.14
N ARG A 495 5.17 -9.19 -25.37
CA ARG A 495 6.43 -9.19 -26.11
C ARG A 495 6.83 -7.81 -26.65
N GLU A 496 5.85 -7.05 -27.13
CA GLU A 496 6.08 -5.82 -27.89
C GLU A 496 6.03 -4.55 -27.02
N GLU A 497 5.26 -4.56 -25.92
CA GLU A 497 5.07 -3.40 -25.05
C GLU A 497 5.69 -3.65 -23.66
N PHE A 498 5.28 -4.73 -22.97
CA PHE A 498 5.63 -4.95 -21.57
C PHE A 498 7.10 -5.36 -21.35
N LEU A 499 7.57 -6.40 -22.04
CA LEU A 499 8.90 -6.99 -21.86
C LEU A 499 10.04 -5.98 -22.09
N PRO A 500 10.04 -5.14 -23.15
CA PRO A 500 11.06 -4.11 -23.34
C PRO A 500 11.16 -3.16 -22.15
N TYR A 501 10.04 -2.84 -21.49
CA TYR A 501 10.05 -2.01 -20.29
C TYR A 501 10.61 -2.75 -19.08
N ILE A 502 10.23 -4.01 -18.87
CA ILE A 502 10.74 -4.84 -17.76
C ILE A 502 12.27 -4.98 -17.81
N GLU A 503 12.85 -5.10 -19.00
CA GLU A 503 14.32 -5.13 -19.15
C GLU A 503 14.98 -3.82 -18.70
N THR A 504 14.27 -2.68 -18.72
CA THR A 504 14.77 -1.40 -18.21
C THR A 504 14.59 -1.21 -16.71
N ILE A 505 13.58 -1.85 -16.09
CA ILE A 505 13.30 -1.65 -14.67
C ILE A 505 14.29 -2.39 -13.76
N THR A 506 14.75 -3.57 -14.18
CA THR A 506 15.66 -4.44 -13.41
C THR A 506 17.14 -4.23 -13.72
N ALA A 507 17.47 -3.42 -14.74
CA ALA A 507 18.84 -3.06 -15.06
C ALA A 507 19.53 -2.34 -13.88
N ASP A 508 20.87 -2.36 -13.86
CA ASP A 508 21.66 -1.56 -12.93
C ASP A 508 21.32 -0.07 -13.07
N ASP A 509 21.07 0.62 -11.95
CA ASP A 509 20.56 2.00 -11.90
C ASP A 509 19.17 2.17 -12.57
N GLY A 510 18.44 1.06 -12.72
CA GLY A 510 17.09 0.97 -13.28
C GLY A 510 16.01 1.59 -12.38
N VAL A 511 14.75 1.39 -12.75
CA VAL A 511 13.59 1.96 -12.03
C VAL A 511 13.57 1.53 -10.55
N ILE A 512 13.84 0.24 -10.30
CA ILE A 512 13.85 -0.32 -8.94
C ILE A 512 14.91 0.38 -8.07
N ASP A 513 16.13 0.54 -8.60
CA ASP A 513 17.22 1.20 -7.86
C ASP A 513 16.93 2.66 -7.58
N ARG A 514 16.28 3.37 -8.52
CA ARG A 514 15.89 4.75 -8.32
C ARG A 514 14.84 4.89 -7.22
N TYR A 515 13.84 4.02 -7.17
CA TYR A 515 12.85 4.05 -6.08
C TYR A 515 13.47 3.64 -4.74
N ALA A 516 14.32 2.63 -4.72
CA ALA A 516 15.03 2.21 -3.52
C ALA A 516 15.93 3.33 -2.98
N ALA A 517 16.61 4.08 -3.86
CA ALA A 517 17.43 5.22 -3.48
C ALA A 517 16.61 6.37 -2.86
N VAL A 518 15.41 6.65 -3.40
CA VAL A 518 14.49 7.64 -2.81
C VAL A 518 14.02 7.17 -1.44
N ALA A 519 13.56 5.91 -1.32
CA ALA A 519 13.12 5.35 -0.04
C ALA A 519 14.25 5.32 1.01
N ALA A 520 15.49 5.04 0.60
CA ALA A 520 16.68 5.10 1.47
C ALA A 520 16.97 6.51 2.01
N GLY A 521 16.42 7.56 1.38
CA GLY A 521 16.44 8.93 1.88
C GLY A 521 15.82 9.11 3.27
N ASP A 522 14.95 8.20 3.71
CA ASP A 522 14.36 8.19 5.06
C ASP A 522 15.41 7.97 6.17
N LYS A 523 16.61 7.43 5.86
CA LYS A 523 17.69 7.15 6.82
C LYS A 523 17.22 6.31 8.03
N ASP A 524 16.39 5.32 7.77
CA ASP A 524 15.87 4.35 8.75
C ASP A 524 15.01 4.96 9.87
N MET A 525 14.54 6.20 9.72
CA MET A 525 13.63 6.82 10.69
C MET A 525 12.33 6.02 10.79
N ASP A 526 11.80 5.58 9.65
CA ASP A 526 10.64 4.70 9.58
C ASP A 526 10.88 3.36 10.31
N CYS A 527 12.05 2.76 10.12
CA CYS A 527 12.44 1.51 10.78
C CYS A 527 12.45 1.66 12.31
N VAL A 528 12.98 2.78 12.82
CA VAL A 528 12.93 3.09 14.25
C VAL A 528 11.50 3.31 14.72
N ARG A 529 10.71 4.10 13.97
CA ARG A 529 9.34 4.47 14.35
C ARG A 529 8.40 3.27 14.44
N TRP A 530 8.61 2.26 13.61
CA TRP A 530 7.74 1.08 13.47
C TRP A 530 8.41 -0.23 13.85
N ASN A 531 9.59 -0.16 14.50
CA ASN A 531 10.34 -1.31 14.99
C ASN A 531 10.65 -2.37 13.90
N ILE A 532 10.99 -1.90 12.70
CA ILE A 532 11.42 -2.73 11.56
C ILE A 532 12.94 -2.90 11.61
N GLY A 533 13.45 -4.04 11.15
CA GLY A 533 14.90 -4.27 11.02
C GLY A 533 15.50 -3.40 9.92
N ILE A 534 16.63 -2.74 10.19
CA ILE A 534 17.30 -1.80 9.25
C ILE A 534 17.67 -2.50 7.93
N ASP A 535 18.07 -3.77 7.98
CA ASP A 535 18.48 -4.54 6.79
C ASP A 535 17.29 -5.06 5.95
N GLU A 536 16.04 -4.92 6.42
CA GLU A 536 14.87 -5.46 5.71
C GLU A 536 14.63 -4.73 4.37
N ARG A 537 14.85 -3.42 4.30
CA ARG A 537 14.59 -2.63 3.08
C ARG A 537 15.49 -3.07 1.91
N GLU A 538 16.80 -3.21 2.15
CA GLU A 538 17.76 -3.64 1.14
C GLU A 538 17.48 -5.08 0.70
N LYS A 539 17.23 -5.97 1.67
CA LYS A 539 16.88 -7.36 1.40
C LYS A 539 15.63 -7.49 0.54
N TRP A 540 14.55 -6.78 0.87
CA TRP A 540 13.30 -6.86 0.11
C TRP A 540 13.44 -6.24 -1.29
N THR A 541 14.26 -5.21 -1.43
CA THR A 541 14.60 -4.65 -2.75
C THR A 541 15.30 -5.69 -3.63
N GLN A 542 16.27 -6.42 -3.07
CA GLN A 542 16.96 -7.48 -3.80
C GLN A 542 16.04 -8.65 -4.12
N ASP A 543 15.24 -9.11 -3.15
CA ASP A 543 14.25 -10.18 -3.35
C ASP A 543 13.27 -9.83 -4.50
N LEU A 544 12.85 -8.56 -4.59
CA LEU A 544 11.98 -8.08 -5.66
C LEU A 544 12.66 -8.19 -7.04
N LYS A 545 13.93 -7.76 -7.15
CA LYS A 545 14.69 -7.88 -8.41
C LYS A 545 14.83 -9.33 -8.85
N ASP A 546 15.21 -10.20 -7.91
CA ASP A 546 15.39 -11.62 -8.17
C ASP A 546 14.08 -12.26 -8.65
N TYR A 547 12.97 -11.96 -7.97
CA TYR A 547 11.64 -12.43 -8.37
C TYR A 547 11.26 -11.96 -9.78
N ILE A 548 11.41 -10.67 -10.09
CA ILE A 548 11.07 -10.11 -11.40
C ILE A 548 11.91 -10.77 -12.50
N ASN A 549 13.21 -10.99 -12.26
CA ASN A 549 14.09 -11.65 -13.22
C ASN A 549 13.68 -13.11 -13.48
N GLU A 550 13.39 -13.88 -12.43
CA GLU A 550 12.91 -15.26 -12.58
C GLU A 550 11.55 -15.34 -13.26
N ARG A 551 10.63 -14.43 -12.90
CA ARG A 551 9.29 -14.32 -13.47
C ARG A 551 9.35 -13.97 -14.95
N THR A 552 10.21 -13.03 -15.33
CA THR A 552 10.44 -12.63 -16.73
C THR A 552 11.01 -13.80 -17.53
N ALA A 553 11.99 -14.53 -16.98
CA ALA A 553 12.55 -15.69 -17.66
C ALA A 553 11.51 -16.80 -17.88
N PHE A 554 10.59 -17.00 -16.93
CA PHE A 554 9.48 -17.94 -17.10
C PHE A 554 8.49 -17.47 -18.17
N LEU A 555 7.99 -16.23 -18.07
CA LEU A 555 6.98 -15.72 -19.00
C LEU A 555 7.51 -15.55 -20.41
N ASN A 556 8.81 -15.31 -20.61
CA ASN A 556 9.44 -15.42 -21.93
C ASN A 556 9.29 -16.82 -22.53
N ARG A 557 9.52 -17.88 -21.75
CA ARG A 557 9.31 -19.25 -22.25
C ARG A 557 7.84 -19.47 -22.63
N VAL A 558 6.90 -18.96 -21.85
CA VAL A 558 5.46 -19.16 -22.09
C VAL A 558 4.98 -18.33 -23.29
N TRP A 559 5.14 -17.02 -23.24
CA TRP A 559 4.48 -16.08 -24.15
C TRP A 559 5.33 -15.71 -25.36
N VAL A 560 6.67 -15.81 -25.28
CA VAL A 560 7.58 -15.57 -26.42
C VAL A 560 7.94 -16.87 -27.13
N ASP A 561 8.41 -17.88 -26.40
CA ASP A 561 8.89 -19.13 -27.00
C ASP A 561 7.76 -20.15 -27.25
N GLY A 562 6.59 -19.97 -26.63
CA GLY A 562 5.43 -20.84 -26.80
C GLY A 562 5.57 -22.18 -26.08
N ALA A 563 6.07 -22.17 -24.85
CA ALA A 563 6.18 -23.37 -24.01
C ALA A 563 4.81 -24.06 -23.82
N ASP A 564 4.82 -25.40 -23.83
CA ASP A 564 3.63 -26.22 -23.62
C ASP A 564 3.24 -26.20 -22.13
N ILE A 565 2.18 -25.47 -21.79
CA ILE A 565 1.66 -25.38 -20.42
C ILE A 565 0.61 -26.47 -20.16
N LYS A 566 0.68 -27.08 -18.98
CA LYS A 566 -0.31 -28.00 -18.44
C LYS A 566 -1.01 -27.40 -17.24
N ILE A 567 -2.32 -27.56 -17.19
CA ILE A 567 -3.17 -27.00 -16.15
C ILE A 567 -3.40 -28.06 -15.08
N VAL A 568 -2.99 -27.75 -13.87
CA VAL A 568 -3.30 -28.52 -12.67
C VAL A 568 -4.44 -27.83 -11.94
N TYR A 569 -5.61 -28.48 -11.93
CA TYR A 569 -6.78 -28.00 -11.23
C TYR A 569 -6.87 -28.63 -9.84
N PHE A 570 -7.05 -27.80 -8.82
CA PHE A 570 -7.27 -28.20 -7.44
C PHE A 570 -8.72 -27.86 -7.04
N PRO A 571 -9.66 -28.83 -7.05
CA PRO A 571 -11.01 -28.58 -6.59
C PRO A 571 -10.97 -28.42 -5.08
N MET A 572 -11.07 -27.19 -4.61
CA MET A 572 -11.14 -26.86 -3.19
C MET A 572 -12.56 -26.44 -2.87
N ASP A 573 -13.14 -26.97 -1.78
CA ASP A 573 -14.52 -26.69 -1.35
C ASP A 573 -14.70 -25.23 -0.84
N ASN A 574 -14.31 -24.21 -1.59
CA ASN A 574 -14.33 -22.78 -1.22
C ASN A 574 -13.48 -22.41 0.02
N VAL A 575 -12.55 -23.29 0.44
CA VAL A 575 -11.73 -23.11 1.65
C VAL A 575 -10.22 -23.00 1.33
N GLY A 576 -9.84 -22.99 0.06
CA GLY A 576 -8.43 -22.92 -0.29
C GLY A 576 -8.14 -22.06 -1.49
N HIS A 577 -6.86 -21.72 -1.62
CA HIS A 577 -6.33 -20.73 -2.55
C HIS A 577 -5.76 -21.40 -3.80
N CYS A 578 -5.80 -20.70 -4.95
CA CYS A 578 -5.37 -21.18 -6.27
C CYS A 578 -6.13 -22.41 -6.78
N ALA A 579 -7.19 -22.18 -7.56
CA ALA A 579 -7.89 -23.28 -8.22
C ALA A 579 -7.10 -23.84 -9.42
N TYR A 580 -6.48 -22.98 -10.24
CA TYR A 580 -5.83 -23.38 -11.48
C TYR A 580 -4.38 -22.93 -11.52
N ILE A 581 -3.47 -23.88 -11.75
CA ILE A 581 -2.03 -23.61 -11.84
C ILE A 581 -1.51 -24.11 -13.18
N GLY A 582 -0.95 -23.21 -13.99
CA GLY A 582 -0.30 -23.53 -15.25
C GLY A 582 1.18 -23.85 -15.02
N VAL A 583 1.62 -25.05 -15.40
CA VAL A 583 2.99 -25.55 -15.25
C VAL A 583 3.54 -25.95 -16.61
N GLU A 584 4.77 -25.52 -16.92
CA GLU A 584 5.45 -25.97 -18.15
C GLU A 584 5.60 -27.50 -18.14
N LYS A 585 5.25 -28.15 -19.25
CA LYS A 585 5.27 -29.61 -19.37
C LYS A 585 6.64 -30.20 -19.01
N GLY A 586 6.63 -31.12 -18.04
CA GLY A 586 7.80 -31.80 -17.50
C GLY A 586 8.47 -31.08 -16.32
N LYS A 587 7.98 -29.89 -15.93
CA LYS A 587 8.34 -29.19 -14.69
C LYS A 587 7.44 -29.62 -13.53
N THR A 588 7.74 -29.12 -12.34
CA THR A 588 7.02 -29.44 -11.10
C THR A 588 6.33 -28.18 -10.57
N LEU A 589 5.44 -28.35 -9.58
CA LEU A 589 4.74 -27.23 -8.93
C LEU A 589 5.64 -26.46 -7.95
N GLU A 590 6.68 -27.09 -7.41
CA GLU A 590 7.56 -26.65 -6.31
C GLU A 590 6.86 -26.36 -4.97
N TYR A 591 5.62 -25.89 -5.01
CA TYR A 591 4.79 -25.62 -3.85
C TYR A 591 3.41 -26.20 -4.08
N MET A 592 2.95 -26.99 -3.12
CA MET A 592 1.56 -27.44 -3.10
C MET A 592 0.66 -26.33 -2.53
N PRO A 593 -0.60 -26.26 -2.97
CA PRO A 593 -1.58 -25.37 -2.38
C PRO A 593 -1.77 -25.59 -0.87
N TYR A 594 -2.22 -24.54 -0.18
CA TYR A 594 -2.39 -24.53 1.27
C TYR A 594 -3.87 -24.44 1.68
N PHE A 595 -4.25 -25.20 2.71
CA PHE A 595 -5.54 -25.06 3.39
C PHE A 595 -5.36 -24.42 4.78
N PRO A 596 -5.97 -23.26 5.06
CA PRO A 596 -5.84 -22.56 6.34
C PRO A 596 -6.28 -23.36 7.57
N HIS A 597 -7.28 -24.24 7.42
CA HIS A 597 -7.92 -24.94 8.55
C HIS A 597 -7.98 -26.45 8.41
N LYS A 598 -7.35 -27.02 7.37
CA LYS A 598 -7.38 -28.45 7.08
C LYS A 598 -5.96 -28.96 6.90
N LYS A 599 -5.64 -30.10 7.51
CA LYS A 599 -4.33 -30.74 7.32
C LYS A 599 -4.43 -31.75 6.17
N VAL A 600 -3.72 -31.47 5.09
CA VAL A 600 -3.56 -32.41 3.98
C VAL A 600 -2.62 -33.53 4.42
N GLU A 601 -3.04 -34.77 4.20
CA GLU A 601 -2.21 -35.96 4.36
C GLU A 601 -1.35 -36.19 3.11
N TYR A 602 -1.97 -36.17 1.93
CA TYR A 602 -1.32 -36.20 0.62
C TYR A 602 -2.28 -35.66 -0.45
N TRP A 603 -1.72 -35.31 -1.61
CA TRP A 603 -2.46 -34.97 -2.82
C TRP A 603 -2.38 -36.11 -3.81
N TYR A 604 -3.41 -36.30 -4.65
CA TYR A 604 -3.41 -37.36 -5.66
C TYR A 604 -4.16 -36.97 -6.93
N ASP A 605 -3.72 -37.49 -8.08
CA ASP A 605 -4.43 -37.36 -9.35
C ASP A 605 -5.78 -38.07 -9.25
N LYS A 606 -6.87 -37.34 -9.54
CA LYS A 606 -8.23 -37.87 -9.54
C LYS A 606 -8.39 -39.08 -10.45
N GLU A 607 -7.68 -39.11 -11.58
CA GLU A 607 -7.83 -40.17 -12.58
C GLU A 607 -6.98 -41.40 -12.27
N SER A 608 -5.69 -41.21 -11.99
CA SER A 608 -4.74 -42.32 -11.82
C SER A 608 -4.62 -42.80 -10.38
N GLY A 609 -4.96 -41.96 -9.40
CA GLY A 609 -4.72 -42.21 -7.98
C GLY A 609 -3.25 -42.05 -7.56
N GLU A 610 -2.37 -41.62 -8.47
CA GLU A 610 -0.95 -41.39 -8.16
C GLU A 610 -0.81 -40.22 -7.17
N ILE A 611 0.07 -40.37 -6.19
CA ILE A 611 0.38 -39.30 -5.24
C ILE A 611 1.12 -38.19 -5.99
N ILE A 612 0.63 -36.97 -5.83
CA ILE A 612 1.22 -35.76 -6.40
C ILE A 612 1.87 -34.97 -5.28
N ASP A 613 3.10 -34.54 -5.51
CA ASP A 613 3.87 -33.69 -4.60
C ASP A 613 4.66 -32.62 -5.37
N GLU A 614 5.39 -31.80 -4.63
CA GLU A 614 6.25 -30.72 -5.15
C GLU A 614 7.36 -31.17 -6.13
N ASN A 615 7.67 -32.48 -6.16
CA ASN A 615 8.69 -33.07 -7.04
C ASN A 615 8.08 -33.80 -8.25
N THR A 616 6.75 -33.89 -8.31
CA THR A 616 6.05 -34.61 -9.37
C THR A 616 6.09 -33.82 -10.67
N LYS A 617 6.55 -34.46 -11.75
CA LYS A 617 6.62 -33.83 -13.08
C LYS A 617 5.23 -33.82 -13.74
N ILE A 618 4.75 -32.63 -14.05
CA ILE A 618 3.43 -32.44 -14.68
C ILE A 618 3.57 -32.64 -16.19
N THR A 619 2.91 -33.66 -16.75
CA THR A 619 3.05 -34.01 -18.18
C THR A 619 1.76 -33.91 -18.99
N LYS A 620 0.62 -33.79 -18.30
CA LYS A 620 -0.73 -33.64 -18.83
C LYS A 620 -1.52 -32.69 -17.95
N ASP A 621 -2.63 -32.18 -18.45
CA ASP A 621 -3.63 -31.52 -17.61
C ASP A 621 -4.20 -32.55 -16.63
N MET A 622 -4.49 -32.11 -15.41
CA MET A 622 -4.95 -33.03 -14.37
C MET A 622 -5.75 -32.33 -13.28
N THR A 623 -6.64 -33.10 -12.65
CA THR A 623 -7.34 -32.69 -11.44
C THR A 623 -6.70 -33.35 -10.24
N VAL A 624 -6.24 -32.56 -9.27
CA VAL A 624 -5.53 -33.05 -8.08
C VAL A 624 -6.39 -32.84 -6.85
N LEU A 625 -6.67 -33.92 -6.14
CA LEU A 625 -7.51 -33.95 -4.94
C LEU A 625 -6.67 -34.04 -3.68
N ALA A 626 -7.13 -33.41 -2.61
CA ALA A 626 -6.52 -33.55 -1.28
C ALA A 626 -7.16 -34.70 -0.51
N LYS A 627 -6.33 -35.61 0.03
CA LYS A 627 -6.73 -36.44 1.16
C LYS A 627 -6.49 -35.66 2.44
N LEU A 628 -7.56 -35.35 3.17
CA LEU A 628 -7.48 -34.64 4.45
C LEU A 628 -7.31 -35.65 5.60
N LYS A 629 -6.58 -35.26 6.64
CA LYS A 629 -6.55 -36.01 7.90
C LYS A 629 -7.88 -35.83 8.63
N ASP A 630 -8.44 -36.91 9.15
CA ASP A 630 -9.56 -36.85 10.09
C ASP A 630 -9.14 -36.02 11.31
N GLN A 631 -9.89 -34.97 11.64
CA GLN A 631 -9.68 -34.22 12.88
C GLN A 631 -10.09 -35.14 14.05
N GLN A 632 -9.12 -35.56 14.87
CA GLN A 632 -9.38 -36.21 16.15
C GLN A 632 -9.83 -35.22 17.21
#